data_AF-A0A4Y7T1V7-F1
#
_entry.id   AF-A0A4Y7T1V7-F1
#
_cell.length_a   1.000
_cell.length_b   1.000
_cell.length_c   1.000
_cell.angle_alpha   90.00
_cell.angle_beta   90.00
_cell.angle_gamma   90.00
#
_symmetry.space_group_name_H-M   'P 1'
#
loop_
_entity.id
_entity.type
_entity.pdbx_description
1 polymer ?
#
loop_
_entity_poly.entity_id
_entity_poly.type
_entity_poly.pdbx_seq_one_letter_code
_entity_poly.pdbx_strand_id
1 'polypeptide(L)'
;DINSGPLPNTADWTEHAEPLPRPPDDELANPIVNQTIHDNPHLFNVSTPINIDLFEELLATHPNQPFVRSVVVGLREGFWPCADTCQDDYPTTHD
;
A
#
# COMPACT_ATOMS: atom_id res chain seq x y z
N ASP A 1 -31.04 23.71 8.49
CA ASP A 1 -30.28 24.36 7.40
C ASP A 1 -29.37 23.37 6.68
N ILE A 2 -29.82 23.03 5.48
CA ILE A 2 -29.11 22.76 4.23
C ILE A 2 -27.60 22.49 4.34
N ASN A 3 -27.21 21.23 4.22
CA ASN A 3 -26.09 20.85 3.34
C ASN A 3 -26.21 19.37 2.95
N SER A 4 -27.23 19.06 2.15
CA SER A 4 -27.31 17.82 1.38
C SER A 4 -26.49 17.99 0.09
N GLY A 5 -25.22 18.35 0.22
CA GLY A 5 -24.28 18.27 -0.90
C GLY A 5 -24.01 16.81 -1.25
N PRO A 6 -23.63 16.49 -2.50
CA PRO A 6 -23.16 15.15 -2.82
C PRO A 6 -22.01 14.80 -1.87
N LEU A 7 -21.99 13.57 -1.35
CA LEU A 7 -20.80 13.08 -0.67
C LEU A 7 -19.62 13.25 -1.65
N PRO A 8 -18.45 13.72 -1.18
CA PRO A 8 -17.28 13.83 -2.02
C PRO A 8 -17.07 12.47 -2.69
N ASN A 9 -16.93 12.48 -4.01
CA ASN A 9 -16.70 11.25 -4.73
C ASN A 9 -15.29 10.75 -4.41
N THR A 10 -14.97 9.51 -4.78
CA THR A 10 -13.66 8.94 -4.45
C THR A 10 -12.49 9.73 -5.02
N ALA A 11 -12.66 10.42 -6.17
CA ALA A 11 -11.63 11.29 -6.71
C ALA A 11 -11.39 12.51 -5.82
N ASP A 12 -12.46 13.18 -5.37
CA ASP A 12 -12.35 14.33 -4.46
C ASP A 12 -11.64 13.93 -3.15
N TRP A 13 -11.87 12.71 -2.65
CA TRP A 13 -11.19 12.20 -1.47
C TRP A 13 -9.68 12.04 -1.69
N THR A 14 -9.26 11.54 -2.86
CA THR A 14 -7.83 11.34 -3.17
C THR A 14 -7.03 12.64 -3.20
N GLU A 15 -7.67 13.80 -3.39
CA GLU A 15 -7.00 15.11 -3.38
C GLU A 15 -6.40 15.48 -2.02
N HIS A 16 -6.91 14.88 -0.93
CA HIS A 16 -6.50 15.20 0.44
C HIS A 16 -6.12 13.98 1.28
N ALA A 17 -6.23 12.78 0.72
CA ALA A 17 -5.87 11.54 1.40
C ALA A 17 -4.39 11.51 1.81
N GLU A 18 -4.10 10.96 2.98
CA GLU A 18 -2.72 10.67 3.38
C GLU A 18 -2.13 9.55 2.52
N PRO A 19 -0.81 9.54 2.28
CA PRO A 19 -0.13 8.43 1.63
C PRO A 19 -0.47 7.09 2.29
N LEU A 20 -0.61 6.05 1.48
CA LEU A 20 -0.82 4.70 1.98
C LEU A 20 0.37 4.28 2.86
N PRO A 21 0.11 3.55 3.97
CA PRO A 21 1.15 3.20 4.92
C PRO A 21 2.14 2.21 4.31
N ARG A 22 3.39 2.33 4.77
CA ARG A 22 4.44 1.33 4.53
C ARG A 22 4.52 0.38 5.72
N PRO A 23 5.05 -0.84 5.54
CA PRO A 23 5.37 -1.69 6.66
C PRO A 23 6.36 -0.97 7.60
N PRO A 24 6.27 -1.17 8.93
CA PRO A 24 7.26 -0.66 9.87
C PRO A 24 8.68 -1.13 9.52
N ASP A 25 9.69 -0.35 9.89
CA ASP A 25 11.09 -0.68 9.59
C ASP A 25 11.52 -2.03 10.16
N ASP A 26 11.00 -2.39 11.34
CA ASP A 26 11.29 -3.68 11.99
C ASP A 26 10.76 -4.88 11.18
N GLU A 27 9.60 -4.72 10.52
CA GLU A 27 9.05 -5.72 9.61
C GLU A 27 9.82 -5.79 8.30
N LEU A 28 10.21 -4.64 7.73
CA LEU A 28 11.05 -4.59 6.53
C LEU A 28 12.43 -5.22 6.77
N ALA A 29 12.95 -5.13 7.99
CA ALA A 29 14.23 -5.70 8.38
C ALA A 29 14.14 -7.18 8.81
N ASN A 30 12.94 -7.78 8.87
CA ASN A 30 12.76 -9.14 9.36
C ASN A 30 13.50 -10.16 8.46
N PRO A 31 14.57 -10.81 8.97
CA PRO A 31 15.41 -11.68 8.14
C PRO A 31 14.68 -12.95 7.70
N ILE A 32 13.73 -13.45 8.50
CA ILE A 32 12.97 -14.66 8.18
C ILE A 32 11.99 -14.38 7.04
N VAL A 33 11.27 -13.26 7.11
CA VAL A 33 10.33 -12.83 6.05
C VAL A 33 11.10 -12.57 4.76
N ASN A 34 12.19 -11.80 4.82
CA ASN A 34 13.01 -11.50 3.65
C ASN A 34 13.59 -12.75 2.99
N GLN A 35 14.08 -13.71 3.79
CA GLN A 35 14.55 -15.00 3.27
C GLN A 35 13.42 -15.79 2.61
N THR A 36 12.24 -15.82 3.24
CA THR A 36 11.06 -16.54 2.72
C THR A 36 10.59 -15.97 1.38
N ILE A 37 10.54 -14.63 1.25
CA ILE A 37 10.19 -13.94 0.01
C ILE A 37 11.23 -14.24 -1.07
N HIS A 38 12.52 -14.16 -0.71
CA HIS A 38 13.62 -14.44 -1.63
C HIS A 38 13.59 -15.88 -2.17
N ASP A 39 13.30 -16.86 -1.31
CA ASP A 39 13.32 -18.27 -1.68
C ASP A 39 12.03 -18.71 -2.41
N ASN A 40 10.94 -17.97 -2.24
CA ASN A 40 9.63 -18.30 -2.80
C ASN A 40 9.00 -17.15 -3.60
N PRO A 41 9.69 -16.55 -4.60
CA PRO A 41 9.20 -15.36 -5.29
C PRO A 41 7.87 -15.58 -6.01
N HIS A 42 7.58 -16.83 -6.41
CA HIS A 42 6.34 -17.21 -7.08
C HIS A 42 5.10 -17.13 -6.17
N LEU A 43 5.26 -17.20 -4.83
CA LEU A 43 4.17 -17.04 -3.87
C LEU A 43 3.83 -15.57 -3.60
N PHE A 44 4.81 -14.68 -3.80
CA PHE A 44 4.72 -13.25 -3.49
C PHE A 44 4.75 -12.38 -4.76
N ASN A 45 4.33 -12.93 -5.90
CA ASN A 45 4.33 -12.20 -7.16
C ASN A 45 3.25 -11.12 -7.18
N VAL A 46 3.66 -9.86 -7.22
CA VAL A 46 2.75 -8.71 -7.37
C VAL A 46 2.42 -8.52 -8.84
N SER A 47 1.36 -9.19 -9.30
CA SER A 47 0.82 -9.01 -10.65
C SER A 47 -0.43 -8.16 -10.61
N THR A 48 -0.41 -7.01 -11.30
CA THR A 48 -1.59 -6.16 -11.52
C THR A 48 -1.89 -6.03 -13.01
N PRO A 49 -3.17 -6.05 -13.43
CA PRO A 49 -3.55 -5.77 -14.82
C PRO A 49 -3.41 -4.28 -15.19
N ILE A 50 -3.09 -3.41 -14.23
CA ILE A 50 -2.95 -1.97 -14.42
C ILE A 50 -1.58 -1.69 -15.05
N ASN A 51 -1.55 -0.92 -16.14
CA ASN A 51 -0.31 -0.36 -16.64
C ASN A 51 0.16 0.75 -15.68
N ILE A 52 1.10 0.41 -14.81
CA ILE A 52 1.55 1.29 -13.72
C ILE A 52 2.25 2.54 -14.27
N ASP A 53 3.05 2.39 -15.33
CA ASP A 53 3.78 3.52 -15.92
C ASP A 53 2.80 4.53 -16.55
N LEU A 54 1.77 4.04 -17.26
CA LEU A 54 0.71 4.89 -17.79
C LEU A 54 -0.15 5.50 -16.68
N PHE A 55 -0.45 4.76 -15.62
CA PHE A 55 -1.18 5.27 -14.46
C PHE A 55 -0.44 6.44 -13.80
N GLU A 56 0.87 6.29 -13.60
CA GLU A 56 1.75 7.33 -13.05
C GLU A 56 1.81 8.56 -13.97
N GLU A 57 1.93 8.35 -15.28
CA GLU A 57 1.92 9.44 -16.28
C GLU A 57 0.60 10.21 -16.30
N LEU A 58 -0.54 9.50 -16.32
CA LEU A 58 -1.88 10.12 -16.35
C LEU A 58 -2.17 10.94 -15.09
N LEU A 59 -1.53 10.62 -13.97
CA LEU A 59 -1.69 11.31 -12.68
C LEU A 59 -0.55 12.28 -12.37
N ALA A 60 0.33 12.58 -13.33
CA ALA A 60 1.46 13.49 -13.12
C ALA A 60 1.04 14.90 -12.65
N THR A 61 -0.18 15.34 -13.01
CA THR A 61 -0.74 16.65 -12.61
C THR A 61 -1.71 16.56 -11.42
N HIS A 62 -1.86 15.40 -10.79
CA HIS A 62 -2.73 15.24 -9.64
C HIS A 62 -2.25 16.11 -8.46
N PRO A 63 -3.13 16.84 -7.75
CA PRO A 63 -2.72 17.76 -6.69
C PRO A 63 -2.05 17.06 -5.50
N ASN A 64 -2.40 15.81 -5.23
CA ASN A 64 -1.84 14.99 -4.16
C ASN A 64 -0.82 13.97 -4.70
N GLN A 65 0.35 14.46 -5.11
CA GLN A 65 1.45 13.59 -5.55
C GLN A 65 1.94 12.59 -4.47
N PRO A 66 2.00 12.95 -3.17
CA PRO A 66 2.37 11.99 -2.12
C PRO A 66 1.47 10.74 -2.11
N PHE A 67 0.15 10.93 -2.21
CA PHE A 67 -0.80 9.82 -2.29
C PHE A 67 -0.60 8.98 -3.56
N VAL A 68 -0.52 9.63 -4.74
CA VAL A 68 -0.31 8.93 -6.02
C VAL A 68 0.95 8.06 -5.97
N ARG A 69 2.06 8.59 -5.46
CA ARG A 69 3.31 7.82 -5.33
C ARG A 69 3.16 6.61 -4.42
N SER A 70 2.43 6.74 -3.30
CA SER A 70 2.18 5.60 -2.41
C SER A 70 1.36 4.49 -3.09
N VAL A 71 0.40 4.86 -3.93
CA VAL A 71 -0.38 3.91 -4.74
C VAL A 71 0.50 3.24 -5.79
N VAL A 72 1.32 4.01 -6.51
CA VAL A 72 2.28 3.48 -7.50
C VAL A 72 3.21 2.46 -6.85
N VAL A 73 3.78 2.79 -5.68
CA VAL A 73 4.62 1.88 -4.91
C VAL A 73 3.84 0.61 -4.54
N GLY A 74 2.61 0.74 -4.03
CA GLY A 74 1.78 -0.42 -3.69
C GLY A 74 1.41 -1.30 -4.89
N LEU A 75 1.24 -0.72 -6.08
CA LEU A 75 1.00 -1.47 -7.32
C LEU A 75 2.25 -2.22 -7.82
N ARG A 76 3.46 -1.71 -7.53
CA ARG A 76 4.74 -2.34 -7.94
C ARG A 76 5.23 -3.37 -6.92
N GLU A 77 5.10 -3.06 -5.64
CA GLU A 77 5.73 -3.81 -4.53
C GLU A 77 4.72 -4.55 -3.64
N GLY A 78 3.43 -4.26 -3.77
CA GLY A 78 2.37 -4.77 -2.90
C GLY A 78 1.95 -3.77 -1.83
N PHE A 79 0.70 -3.90 -1.35
CA PHE A 79 0.15 -3.03 -0.31
C PHE A 79 0.37 -3.61 1.08
N TRP A 80 0.76 -2.77 2.02
CA TRP A 80 0.76 -3.14 3.43
C TRP A 80 -0.69 -3.15 3.94
N PRO A 81 -1.18 -4.25 4.56
CA PRO A 81 -2.56 -4.35 5.04
C PRO A 81 -2.81 -3.57 6.34
N CYS A 82 -1.89 -2.70 6.77
CA CYS A 82 -1.92 -2.04 8.08
C CYS A 82 -1.96 -3.05 9.25
N ALA A 83 -1.30 -4.21 9.10
CA ALA A 83 -1.25 -5.20 10.16
C ALA A 83 -0.38 -4.67 11.31
N ASP A 84 -0.87 -4.86 12.54
CA ASP A 84 -0.05 -4.74 13.74
C ASP A 84 0.56 -6.11 14.03
N THR A 85 1.84 -6.24 13.75
CA THR A 85 2.61 -7.48 13.93
C THR A 85 3.46 -7.45 15.20
N CYS A 86 3.46 -6.34 15.94
CA CYS A 86 4.25 -6.14 17.16
C CYS A 86 3.53 -6.59 18.44
N GLN A 87 2.51 -7.46 18.34
CA GLN A 87 1.93 -8.07 19.53
C GLN A 87 2.90 -9.09 20.12
N ASP A 88 3.60 -8.69 21.19
CA ASP A 88 4.59 -9.48 21.94
C ASP A 88 4.10 -10.88 22.37
N ASP A 89 2.78 -11.08 22.46
CA ASP A 89 2.17 -12.33 22.93
C ASP A 89 1.81 -13.33 21.80
N TYR A 90 2.13 -13.03 20.53
CA TYR A 90 1.77 -13.95 19.43
C TYR A 90 2.83 -15.05 19.25
N PRO A 91 2.45 -16.34 19.31
CA PRO A 91 3.41 -17.43 19.14
C PRO A 91 3.98 -17.46 17.72
N THR A 92 5.30 -17.64 17.61
CA THR A 92 6.03 -17.66 16.33
C THR A 92 5.56 -18.77 15.37
N THR A 93 5.09 -19.89 15.91
CA THR A 93 4.42 -20.97 15.19
C THR A 93 3.34 -21.59 16.07
N HIS A 94 2.19 -21.95 15.48
CA HIS A 94 1.19 -22.82 16.10
C HIS A 94 1.52 -24.27 15.77
N ASP A 95 2.47 -24.86 16.51
CA ASP A 95 2.76 -26.30 16.45
C ASP A 95 2.02 -27.07 17.55
#